data_AF-A0A6J6BGK8-F1
#
_entry.id   AF-A0A6J6BGK8-F1
#
_cell.length_a   1.000
_cell.length_b   1.000
_cell.length_c   1.000
_cell.angle_alpha   90.00
_cell.angle_beta   90.00
_cell.angle_gamma   90.00
#
_symmetry.space_group_name_H-M   'P 1'
#
loop_
_entity.id
_entity.type
_entity.pdbx_description
1 polymer ?
#
loop_
_entity_poly.entity_id
_entity_poly.type
_entity_poly.pdbx_seq_one_letter_code
_entity_poly.pdbx_strand_id
1 'polypeptide(L)' 'MIAVDDLPRTRSNKLVELAVFDAVNGRPVRNVEAIANPEAITAIVDALKSV' A
#
# COMPACT_ATOMS: atom_id res chain seq x y z
N MET A 1 3.74 -14.19 -8.38
CA MET A 1 3.29 -13.89 -7.00
C MET A 1 4.46 -13.21 -6.32
N ILE A 2 4.27 -12.01 -5.77
CA ILE A 2 5.32 -11.21 -5.13
C ILE A 2 5.17 -11.37 -3.62
N ALA A 3 6.28 -11.67 -2.93
CA ALA A 3 6.30 -11.75 -1.48
C ALA A 3 6.52 -10.36 -0.89
N VAL A 4 5.77 -10.03 0.16
CA VAL A 4 5.89 -8.79 0.93
C VAL A 4 5.78 -9.12 2.42
N ASP A 5 6.45 -8.34 3.25
CA ASP A 5 6.52 -8.59 4.69
C ASP A 5 5.21 -8.26 5.42
N ASP A 6 4.43 -7.30 4.91
CA ASP A 6 3.16 -6.89 5.48
C ASP A 6 2.19 -6.34 4.42
N LEU A 7 0.89 -6.38 4.72
CA LEU A 7 -0.15 -5.79 3.89
C LEU A 7 -0.66 -4.48 4.51
N PRO A 8 -0.85 -3.42 3.71
CA PRO A 8 -1.28 -2.14 4.22
C PRO A 8 -2.73 -2.19 4.73
N ARG A 9 -2.92 -1.63 5.92
CA ARG A 9 -4.17 -1.61 6.67
C ARG A 9 -4.43 -0.26 7.33
N THR A 10 -5.70 0.03 7.58
CA THR A 10 -6.15 1.15 8.41
C THR A 10 -5.87 0.92 9.90
N ARG A 11 -5.98 1.97 10.72
CA ARG A 11 -5.93 1.84 12.20
C ARG A 11 -6.99 0.91 12.79
N SER A 12 -8.09 0.66 12.07
CA SER A 12 -9.12 -0.32 12.45
C SER A 12 -8.88 -1.70 11.84
N ASN A 13 -7.65 -1.99 11.38
CA ASN A 13 -7.19 -3.26 10.83
C ASN A 13 -7.81 -3.70 9.48
N LYS A 14 -8.57 -2.82 8.81
CA LYS A 14 -9.11 -3.07 7.45
C LYS A 14 -8.04 -2.90 6.40
N LEU A 15 -7.98 -3.80 5.41
CA LEU A 15 -7.08 -3.69 4.25
C LEU A 15 -7.38 -2.42 3.44
N VAL A 16 -6.34 -1.85 2.82
CA VAL A 16 -6.44 -0.66 1.96
C VAL A 16 -6.02 -0.95 0.52
N GLU A 17 -6.63 -1.96 -0.10
CA GLU A 17 -6.32 -2.42 -1.47
C GLU A 17 -6.44 -1.29 -2.51
N LEU A 18 -7.40 -0.38 -2.34
CA LEU A 18 -7.57 0.79 -3.21
C LEU A 18 -6.38 1.75 -3.13
N ALA A 19 -5.79 1.93 -1.95
CA ALA A 19 -4.62 2.78 -1.78
C ALA A 19 -3.39 2.19 -2.50
N VAL A 20 -3.23 0.87 -2.45
CA VAL A 20 -2.21 0.16 -3.22
C VAL A 20 -2.44 0.32 -4.72
N PHE A 21 -3.67 0.11 -5.17
CA PHE A 21 -4.03 0.29 -6.59
C PHE A 21 -3.73 1.71 -7.07
N ASP A 22 -4.13 2.73 -6.32
CA ASP A 22 -3.86 4.13 -6.66
C ASP A 22 -2.34 4.39 -6.73
N ALA A 23 -1.56 3.95 -5.73
CA ALA A 23 -0.12 4.15 -5.68
C ALA A 23 0.63 3.48 -6.85
N VAL A 24 0.25 2.24 -7.21
CA VAL A 24 0.84 1.51 -8.36
C VAL A 24 0.57 2.24 -9.68
N ASN A 25 -0.59 2.87 -9.81
CA ASN A 25 -0.98 3.62 -11.01
C ASN A 25 -0.50 5.10 -10.99
N GLY A 26 0.33 5.49 -10.01
CA GLY A 26 0.81 6.87 -9.86
C GLY A 26 -0.26 7.87 -9.47
N ARG A 27 -1.40 7.41 -8.94
CA ARG A 27 -2.47 8.25 -8.40
C ARG A 27 -2.19 8.58 -6.93
N PRO A 28 -2.63 9.75 -6.45
CA PRO A 28 -2.41 10.13 -5.05
C PRO A 28 -3.23 9.24 -4.11
N VAL A 29 -2.57 8.71 -3.06
CA VAL A 29 -3.24 8.00 -1.98
C VAL A 29 -3.96 9.00 -1.09
N ARG A 30 -5.27 8.80 -0.90
CA ARG A 30 -6.12 9.64 -0.04
C ARG A 30 -6.14 9.09 1.38
N ASN A 31 -6.35 9.96 2.37
CA ASN A 31 -6.49 9.62 3.79
C ASN A 31 -5.32 8.78 4.34
N VAL A 32 -4.08 9.15 3.97
CA VAL A 32 -2.85 8.47 4.44
C VAL A 32 -2.78 8.48 5.96
N GLU A 33 -3.30 9.53 6.60
CA GLU A 33 -3.38 9.65 8.04
C GLU A 33 -4.27 8.59 8.70
N ALA A 34 -5.13 7.87 7.98
CA ALA A 34 -5.95 6.78 8.51
C ALA A 34 -5.27 5.39 8.40
N ILE A 35 -4.16 5.31 7.67
CA ILE A 35 -3.39 4.09 7.42
C ILE A 35 -2.44 3.86 8.59
N ALA A 36 -2.41 2.64 9.12
CA ALA A 36 -1.56 2.27 10.25
C ALA A 36 -0.11 2.05 9.81
N ASN A 37 0.07 1.45 8.64
CA ASN A 37 1.36 1.06 8.04
C ASN A 37 1.44 1.57 6.58
N PRO A 38 1.44 2.90 6.33
CA PRO A 38 1.51 3.45 4.98
C PRO A 38 2.77 3.04 4.21
N GLU A 39 3.87 2.74 4.89
CA GLU A 39 5.13 2.24 4.32
C GLU A 39 4.97 0.92 3.55
N ALA A 40 4.02 0.07 3.93
CA ALA A 40 3.75 -1.19 3.23
C ALA A 40 3.23 -0.95 1.79
N ILE A 41 2.58 0.19 1.52
CA ILE A 41 2.18 0.58 0.17
C ILE A 41 3.43 0.83 -0.69
N THR A 42 4.39 1.59 -0.18
CA THR A 42 5.63 1.89 -0.89
C THR A 42 6.44 0.61 -1.15
N ALA A 43 6.52 -0.28 -0.15
CA ALA A 43 7.20 -1.57 -0.31
C ALA A 43 6.59 -2.41 -1.44
N ILE A 44 5.25 -2.46 -1.55
CA ILE A 44 4.57 -3.15 -2.65
C ILE A 44 4.90 -2.50 -4.00
N VAL A 45 4.86 -1.17 -4.08
CA VAL A 45 5.15 -0.43 -5.33
C VAL A 45 6.59 -0.67 -5.78
N ASP A 46 7.56 -0.63 -4.87
CA ASP A 46 8.97 -0.82 -5.19
C ASP A 46 9.29 -2.28 -5.54
N ALA A 47 8.63 -3.24 -4.89
CA ALA A 47 8.69 -4.65 -5.27
C ALA A 47 8.15 -4.87 -6.70
N LEU A 48 7.12 -4.13 -7.12
CA LEU A 48 6.58 -4.20 -8.48
C LEU A 48 7.49 -3.57 -9.54
N LYS A 49 8.22 -2.50 -9.21
CA LYS A 49 9.18 -1.86 -10.14
C LYS A 49 10.44 -2.68 -10.37
N SER A 50 10.73 -3.63 -9.48
CA SER A 50 11.93 -4.46 -9.52
C SER A 50 11.74 -5.75 -10.34
N VAL A 51 10.62 -5.88 -11.06
CA VAL A 51 10.24 -7.00 -11.94
C VAL A 51 10.19 -6.50 -13.38
#